data_AF-A0A2T7P7M8-F1
#
_entry.id   AF-A0A2T7P7M8-F1
#
_cell.length_a   1.000
_cell.length_b   1.000
_cell.length_c   1.000
_cell.angle_alpha   90.00
_cell.angle_beta   90.00
_cell.angle_gamma   90.00
#
_symmetry.space_group_name_H-M   'P 1'
#
loop_
_entity.id
_entity.type
_entity.pdbx_description
1 polymer ?
#
loop_
_entity_poly.entity_id
_entity_poly.type
_entity_poly.pdbx_seq_one_letter_code
_entity_poly.pdbx_strand_id
1 'polypeptide(L)'
;MAGEAVSKAQLEAGTCLRALGMSLSGGDTPKSQEEIVAAIKTQYPGLAQTSFVCGDTRGSLATALPSGFWISQRALKVYFDHADNLVSSPHDVTFVEKAMFSHFGIDDRNGLLPFLYSGFDKSRIAGLCKELARGAIEKGDALCCSVFCEAGKLLAMHILAVANKIDKLLLSQTGGLHVVCVGSVFKSWQALQPGFEAVMKERGPGLGICEVSLLTLQTSAAVGAAALGAQAAECPLPMDYSTYAQTFYTAKFS
;
A
#
# COMPACT_ATOMS: atom_id res chain seq x y z
N MET A 1 8.11 -19.47 9.02
CA MET A 1 6.97 -18.57 9.30
C MET A 1 5.89 -19.18 10.20
N ALA A 2 5.06 -20.15 9.78
CA ALA A 2 3.99 -20.67 10.65
C ALA A 2 4.51 -21.51 11.84
N GLY A 3 5.43 -22.45 11.61
CA GLY A 3 6.05 -23.24 12.70
C GLY A 3 6.87 -22.39 13.68
N GLU A 4 7.49 -21.30 13.22
CA GLU A 4 8.17 -20.33 14.09
C GLU A 4 7.19 -19.51 14.92
N ALA A 5 6.02 -19.16 14.38
CA ALA A 5 4.95 -18.50 15.13
C ALA A 5 4.36 -19.42 16.20
N VAL A 6 4.13 -20.71 15.89
CA VAL A 6 3.68 -21.74 16.86
C VAL A 6 4.70 -21.92 17.98
N SER A 7 5.99 -21.99 17.64
CA SER A 7 7.08 -22.07 18.62
C SER A 7 7.19 -20.82 19.50
N LYS A 8 7.06 -19.62 18.92
CA LYS A 8 7.03 -18.35 19.67
C LYS A 8 5.79 -18.21 20.57
N ALA A 9 4.68 -18.81 20.17
CA ALA A 9 3.45 -18.86 20.96
C ALA A 9 3.48 -19.91 22.07
N GLN A 10 4.61 -20.63 22.25
CA GLN A 10 4.77 -21.72 23.23
C GLN A 10 3.71 -22.83 23.11
N LEU A 11 3.18 -23.03 21.89
CA LEU A 11 2.28 -24.14 21.60
C LEU A 11 3.12 -25.42 21.42
N GLU A 12 2.57 -26.55 21.85
CA GLU A 12 3.25 -27.85 21.72
C GLU A 12 3.54 -28.17 20.25
N ALA A 13 4.70 -28.76 19.98
CA ALA A 13 5.08 -29.16 18.64
C ALA A 13 4.06 -30.17 18.08
N GLY A 14 3.46 -29.85 16.92
CA GLY A 14 2.37 -30.65 16.33
C GLY A 14 0.95 -30.17 16.67
N THR A 15 0.80 -29.06 17.41
CA THR A 15 -0.52 -28.45 17.65
C THR A 15 -1.17 -28.02 16.32
N CYS A 16 -2.31 -28.64 16.00
CA CYS A 16 -3.13 -28.25 14.86
C CYS A 16 -3.97 -27.02 15.24
N LEU A 17 -3.81 -25.93 14.50
CA LEU A 17 -4.58 -24.71 14.72
C LEU A 17 -6.07 -24.98 14.41
N ARG A 18 -6.99 -24.41 15.20
CA ARG A 18 -8.43 -24.50 14.90
C ARG A 18 -8.77 -23.77 13.60
N ALA A 19 -8.20 -22.58 13.40
CA ALA A 19 -8.34 -21.83 12.16
C ALA A 19 -7.05 -21.07 11.82
N LEU A 20 -6.73 -20.98 10.53
CA LEU A 20 -5.66 -20.15 9.98
C LEU A 20 -6.25 -19.16 8.98
N GLY A 21 -6.29 -17.88 9.34
CA GLY A 21 -6.68 -16.80 8.45
C GLY A 21 -5.45 -16.10 7.86
N MET A 22 -5.45 -15.87 6.54
CA MET A 22 -4.34 -15.22 5.84
C MET A 22 -4.87 -14.11 4.93
N SER A 23 -4.26 -12.92 5.01
CA SER A 23 -4.49 -11.83 4.07
C SER A 23 -3.30 -11.76 3.11
N LEU A 24 -3.52 -12.08 1.83
CA LEU A 24 -2.46 -12.32 0.85
C LEU A 24 -2.71 -11.58 -0.47
N SER A 25 -1.61 -11.13 -1.08
CA SER A 25 -1.64 -10.62 -2.45
C SER A 25 -2.04 -11.69 -3.44
N GLY A 26 -3.10 -11.43 -4.20
CA GLY A 26 -3.69 -12.40 -5.12
C GLY A 26 -4.70 -13.36 -4.48
N GLY A 27 -5.02 -13.23 -3.19
CA GLY A 27 -6.09 -13.99 -2.51
C GLY A 27 -7.52 -13.47 -2.78
N ASP A 28 -7.71 -12.70 -3.85
CA ASP A 28 -8.90 -11.87 -4.09
C ASP A 28 -10.05 -12.64 -4.78
N THR A 29 -9.75 -13.76 -5.45
CA THR A 29 -10.75 -14.55 -6.19
C THR A 29 -11.01 -15.90 -5.51
N PRO A 30 -12.22 -16.47 -5.65
CA PRO A 30 -12.51 -17.80 -5.11
C PRO A 30 -11.51 -18.85 -5.58
N LYS A 31 -11.12 -18.82 -6.87
CA LYS A 31 -10.15 -19.74 -7.45
C LYS A 31 -8.77 -19.65 -6.79
N SER A 32 -8.24 -18.43 -6.64
CA SER A 32 -6.95 -18.22 -5.96
C SER A 32 -6.99 -18.62 -4.49
N GLN A 33 -8.10 -18.37 -3.80
CA GLN A 33 -8.29 -18.77 -2.41
C GLN A 33 -8.28 -20.30 -2.29
N GLU A 34 -9.02 -20.99 -3.15
CA GLU A 34 -9.07 -22.46 -3.22
C GLU A 34 -7.69 -23.07 -3.52
N GLU A 35 -6.95 -22.55 -4.50
CA GLU A 35 -5.62 -23.03 -4.87
C GLU A 35 -4.62 -22.89 -3.70
N ILE A 36 -4.63 -21.74 -3.01
CA ILE A 36 -3.74 -21.50 -1.86
C ILE A 36 -4.12 -22.40 -0.69
N VAL A 37 -5.41 -22.53 -0.38
CA VAL A 37 -5.90 -23.42 0.69
C VAL A 37 -5.55 -24.89 0.37
N ALA A 38 -5.72 -25.33 -0.87
CA ALA A 38 -5.39 -26.69 -1.30
C ALA A 38 -3.88 -26.98 -1.20
N ALA A 39 -3.03 -26.02 -1.60
CA ALA A 39 -1.58 -26.13 -1.48
C ALA A 39 -1.15 -26.29 0.00
N ILE A 40 -1.74 -25.51 0.90
CA ILE A 40 -1.46 -25.58 2.35
C ILE A 40 -1.91 -26.93 2.92
N LYS A 41 -3.11 -27.40 2.58
CA LYS A 41 -3.60 -28.72 3.04
C LYS A 41 -2.72 -29.86 2.55
N THR A 42 -2.19 -29.75 1.33
CA THR A 42 -1.33 -30.78 0.73
C THR A 42 0.06 -30.78 1.34
N GLN A 43 0.68 -29.60 1.50
CA GLN A 43 2.06 -29.48 2.00
C GLN A 43 2.14 -29.55 3.53
N TYR A 44 1.09 -29.15 4.24
CA TYR A 44 1.04 -29.07 5.70
C TYR A 44 -0.29 -29.61 6.27
N PRO A 45 -0.58 -30.91 6.12
CA PRO A 45 -1.87 -31.52 6.47
C PRO A 45 -2.25 -31.47 7.97
N GLY A 46 -1.33 -31.08 8.85
CA GLY A 46 -1.58 -30.90 10.30
C GLY A 46 -1.54 -29.45 10.77
N LEU A 47 -1.47 -28.46 9.88
CA LEU A 47 -1.27 -27.06 10.27
C LEU A 47 -2.53 -26.42 10.86
N ALA A 48 -3.69 -26.59 10.21
CA ALA A 48 -4.96 -26.03 10.66
C ALA A 48 -6.17 -26.86 10.20
N GLN A 49 -7.19 -26.96 11.05
CA GLN A 49 -8.47 -27.63 10.72
C GLN A 49 -9.21 -26.86 9.62
N THR A 50 -9.28 -25.53 9.77
CA THR A 50 -9.89 -24.62 8.80
C THR A 50 -8.85 -23.61 8.34
N SER A 51 -8.76 -23.39 7.02
CA SER A 51 -7.89 -22.36 6.44
C SER A 51 -8.73 -21.40 5.63
N PHE A 52 -8.51 -20.11 5.84
CA PHE A 52 -9.21 -19.02 5.18
C PHE A 52 -8.20 -18.07 4.56
N VAL A 53 -8.38 -17.75 3.29
CA VAL A 53 -7.58 -16.77 2.56
C VAL A 53 -8.49 -15.62 2.19
N CYS A 54 -8.10 -14.40 2.53
CA CYS A 54 -8.68 -13.20 1.97
C CYS A 54 -7.63 -12.46 1.13
N GLY A 55 -8.13 -11.68 0.19
CA GLY A 55 -7.32 -10.75 -0.56
C GLY A 55 -6.69 -9.71 0.35
N ASP A 56 -5.44 -9.35 0.08
CA ASP A 56 -4.89 -8.09 0.57
C ASP A 56 -5.46 -6.89 -0.22
N THR A 57 -6.30 -7.19 -1.22
CA THR A 57 -6.83 -6.35 -2.29
C THR A 57 -5.70 -5.75 -3.11
N ARG A 58 -5.66 -6.01 -4.44
CA ARG A 58 -5.14 -5.11 -5.51
C ARG A 58 -3.94 -5.61 -6.35
N GLY A 59 -4.01 -6.74 -7.05
CA GLY A 59 -2.99 -7.04 -8.09
C GLY A 59 -2.82 -5.94 -9.17
N SER A 60 -3.91 -5.56 -9.85
CA SER A 60 -3.91 -4.53 -10.91
C SER A 60 -3.91 -3.10 -10.36
N LEU A 61 -4.58 -2.94 -9.23
CA LEU A 61 -4.70 -1.70 -8.50
C LEU A 61 -3.37 -1.33 -7.79
N ALA A 62 -2.43 -2.26 -7.57
CA ALA A 62 -1.06 -2.01 -7.12
C ALA A 62 -0.10 -1.60 -8.26
N THR A 63 -0.53 -1.73 -9.52
CA THR A 63 0.21 -1.23 -10.70
C THR A 63 -0.27 0.17 -11.08
N ALA A 64 -1.56 0.47 -10.89
CA ALA A 64 -2.17 1.77 -11.21
C ALA A 64 -2.15 2.79 -10.05
N LEU A 65 -1.94 2.36 -8.79
CA LEU A 65 -1.81 3.31 -7.68
C LEU A 65 -0.43 3.94 -7.59
N PRO A 66 -0.35 5.12 -6.93
CA PRO A 66 0.87 5.68 -6.36
C PRO A 66 1.45 4.80 -5.23
N SER A 67 1.89 3.59 -5.59
CA SER A 67 2.74 2.73 -4.80
C SER A 67 4.20 3.21 -4.90
N GLY A 68 5.09 2.62 -4.09
CA GLY A 68 6.52 2.91 -4.22
C GLY A 68 7.05 2.60 -5.63
N PHE A 69 6.48 1.59 -6.30
CA PHE A 69 6.78 1.28 -7.68
C PHE A 69 6.36 2.42 -8.63
N TRP A 70 5.12 2.91 -8.52
CA TRP A 70 4.63 3.99 -9.39
C TRP A 70 5.41 5.28 -9.21
N ILE A 71 5.70 5.67 -7.95
CA ILE A 71 6.50 6.87 -7.65
C ILE A 71 7.89 6.76 -8.29
N SER A 72 8.53 5.60 -8.12
CA SER A 72 9.85 5.32 -8.70
C SER A 72 9.82 5.35 -10.22
N GLN A 73 8.86 4.66 -10.84
CA GLN A 73 8.71 4.62 -12.29
C GLN A 73 8.38 6.00 -12.87
N ARG A 74 7.56 6.80 -12.18
CA ARG A 74 7.21 8.16 -12.59
C ARG A 74 8.44 9.07 -12.58
N ALA A 75 9.22 9.05 -11.51
CA ALA A 75 10.46 9.82 -11.42
C ALA A 75 11.47 9.40 -12.49
N LEU A 76 11.67 8.10 -12.70
CA LEU A 76 12.53 7.57 -13.76
C LEU A 76 12.04 8.04 -15.13
N LYS A 77 10.74 7.94 -15.43
CA LYS A 77 10.18 8.38 -16.72
C LYS A 77 10.44 9.86 -16.97
N VAL A 78 10.23 10.73 -15.98
CA VAL A 78 10.50 12.17 -16.12
C VAL A 78 11.98 12.43 -16.40
N TYR A 79 12.88 11.73 -15.71
CA TYR A 79 14.32 11.82 -15.96
C TYR A 79 14.69 11.39 -17.39
N PHE A 80 14.25 10.20 -17.83
CA PHE A 80 14.56 9.68 -19.18
C PHE A 80 14.00 10.59 -20.26
N ASP A 81 12.75 11.06 -20.12
CA ASP A 81 12.14 11.97 -21.10
C ASP A 81 12.91 13.28 -21.23
N HIS A 82 13.38 13.83 -20.12
CA HIS A 82 14.19 15.04 -20.12
C HIS A 82 15.55 14.79 -20.76
N ALA A 83 16.24 13.72 -20.35
CA ALA A 83 17.57 13.38 -20.84
C ALA A 83 17.59 13.01 -22.34
N ASP A 84 16.48 12.48 -22.87
CA ASP A 84 16.30 12.16 -24.28
C ASP A 84 15.72 13.32 -25.10
N ASN A 85 15.51 14.49 -24.49
CA ASN A 85 14.85 15.66 -25.09
C ASN A 85 13.43 15.38 -25.62
N LEU A 86 12.75 14.37 -25.08
CA LEU A 86 11.39 14.01 -25.46
C LEU A 86 10.36 14.94 -24.79
N VAL A 87 10.45 15.07 -23.47
CA VAL A 87 9.64 16.01 -22.67
C VAL A 87 10.54 16.60 -21.60
N SER A 88 10.77 17.91 -21.66
CA SER A 88 11.61 18.58 -20.67
C SER A 88 10.92 18.62 -19.30
N SER A 89 11.63 18.17 -18.26
CA SER A 89 11.23 18.36 -16.87
C SER A 89 11.21 19.86 -16.51
N PRO A 90 10.16 20.34 -15.82
CA PRO A 90 10.13 21.71 -15.27
C PRO A 90 11.02 21.88 -14.03
N HIS A 91 11.63 20.80 -13.53
CA HIS A 91 12.49 20.76 -12.35
C HIS A 91 13.83 20.10 -12.68
N ASP A 92 14.87 20.45 -11.91
CA ASP A 92 16.17 19.79 -12.01
C ASP A 92 16.03 18.27 -11.80
N VAL A 93 16.68 17.50 -12.67
CA VAL A 93 16.59 16.03 -12.67
C VAL A 93 17.80 15.38 -11.97
N THR A 94 18.80 16.18 -11.57
CA THR A 94 20.09 15.71 -11.06
C THR A 94 19.95 14.85 -9.81
N PHE A 95 19.00 15.19 -8.91
CA PHE A 95 18.77 14.38 -7.71
C PHE A 95 18.26 12.97 -8.08
N VAL A 96 17.26 12.90 -8.96
CA VAL A 96 16.66 11.63 -9.39
C VAL A 96 17.67 10.77 -10.15
N GLU A 97 18.50 11.39 -10.99
CA GLU A 97 19.62 10.71 -11.66
C GLU A 97 20.56 10.04 -10.67
N LYS A 98 21.08 10.81 -9.71
CA LYS A 98 22.02 10.30 -8.69
C LYS A 98 21.38 9.22 -7.81
N ALA A 99 20.11 9.39 -7.46
CA ALA A 99 19.36 8.40 -6.70
C ALA A 99 19.19 7.10 -7.49
N MET A 100 18.88 7.19 -8.80
CA MET A 100 18.79 6.03 -9.69
C MET A 100 20.13 5.29 -9.78
N PHE A 101 21.22 5.99 -10.11
CA PHE A 101 22.55 5.39 -10.26
C PHE A 101 23.00 4.68 -8.98
N SER A 102 22.88 5.35 -7.83
CA SER A 102 23.21 4.80 -6.53
C SER A 102 22.35 3.57 -6.17
N HIS A 103 21.04 3.64 -6.38
CA HIS A 103 20.10 2.57 -6.01
C HIS A 103 20.27 1.31 -6.84
N PHE A 104 20.51 1.45 -8.14
CA PHE A 104 20.68 0.31 -9.05
C PHE A 104 22.13 -0.18 -9.13
N GLY A 105 23.10 0.62 -8.68
CA GLY A 105 24.53 0.31 -8.78
C GLY A 105 25.00 0.40 -10.24
N ILE A 106 24.62 1.48 -10.93
CA ILE A 106 24.90 1.71 -12.35
C ILE A 106 25.54 3.08 -12.54
N ASP A 107 26.37 3.22 -13.57
CA ASP A 107 27.11 4.45 -13.87
C ASP A 107 26.49 5.26 -15.02
N ASP A 108 25.58 4.65 -15.77
CA ASP A 108 24.90 5.28 -16.90
C ASP A 108 23.48 4.74 -17.11
N ARG A 109 22.72 5.45 -17.95
CA ARG A 109 21.29 5.19 -18.22
C ARG A 109 21.03 3.80 -18.82
N ASN A 110 21.91 3.28 -19.67
CA ASN A 110 21.76 1.95 -20.28
C ASN A 110 21.89 0.85 -19.23
N GLY A 111 22.60 1.12 -18.13
CA GLY A 111 22.68 0.22 -16.97
C GLY A 111 21.32 -0.11 -16.36
N LEU A 112 20.27 0.67 -16.63
CA LEU A 112 18.92 0.38 -16.16
C LEU A 112 18.21 -0.73 -16.95
N LEU A 113 18.59 -0.94 -18.23
CA LEU A 113 17.89 -1.86 -19.14
C LEU A 113 17.78 -3.30 -18.60
N PRO A 114 18.83 -3.91 -18.01
CA PRO A 114 18.72 -5.25 -17.45
C PRO A 114 17.65 -5.37 -16.35
N PHE A 115 17.41 -4.32 -15.56
CA PHE A 115 16.39 -4.28 -14.51
C PHE A 115 14.96 -4.10 -15.04
N LEU A 116 14.80 -3.75 -16.32
CA LEU A 116 13.51 -3.54 -16.96
C LEU A 116 13.11 -4.70 -17.87
N TYR A 117 14.06 -5.37 -18.51
CA TYR A 117 13.79 -6.37 -19.55
C TYR A 117 14.12 -7.82 -19.17
N SER A 118 15.27 -8.08 -18.54
CA SER A 118 15.75 -9.45 -18.29
C SER A 118 15.71 -9.86 -16.82
N GLY A 119 15.83 -8.90 -15.91
CA GLY A 119 15.89 -9.09 -14.46
C GLY A 119 14.89 -8.21 -13.72
N PHE A 120 13.68 -8.07 -14.27
CA PHE A 120 12.64 -7.24 -13.67
C PHE A 120 12.27 -7.73 -12.27
N ASP A 121 12.47 -6.85 -11.29
CA ASP A 121 12.03 -7.02 -9.91
C ASP A 121 11.28 -5.76 -9.48
N LYS A 122 9.95 -5.90 -9.34
CA LYS A 122 9.05 -4.82 -8.91
C LYS A 122 9.46 -4.24 -7.56
N SER A 123 9.88 -5.09 -6.61
CA SER A 123 10.27 -4.67 -5.26
C SER A 123 11.56 -3.87 -5.31
N ARG A 124 12.51 -4.29 -6.14
CA ARG A 124 13.75 -3.54 -6.37
C ARG A 124 13.48 -2.16 -6.95
N ILE A 125 12.63 -2.06 -7.97
CA ILE A 125 12.26 -0.75 -8.56
C ILE A 125 11.52 0.10 -7.52
N ALA A 126 10.56 -0.48 -6.79
CA ALA A 126 9.84 0.21 -5.73
C ALA A 126 10.75 0.70 -4.60
N GLY A 127 11.90 0.05 -4.38
CA GLY A 127 12.89 0.44 -3.39
C GLY A 127 13.46 1.86 -3.60
N LEU A 128 13.54 2.33 -4.85
CA LEU A 128 14.01 3.68 -5.18
C LEU A 128 13.13 4.77 -4.52
N CYS A 129 11.85 4.48 -4.30
CA CYS A 129 10.90 5.37 -3.62
C CYS A 129 11.41 5.87 -2.27
N LYS A 130 12.22 5.08 -1.55
CA LYS A 130 12.79 5.48 -0.27
C LYS A 130 13.72 6.69 -0.43
N GLU A 131 14.58 6.67 -1.45
CA GLU A 131 15.51 7.76 -1.73
C GLU A 131 14.80 8.98 -2.30
N LEU A 132 13.76 8.78 -3.12
CA LEU A 132 12.91 9.86 -3.62
C LEU A 132 12.11 10.54 -2.49
N ALA A 133 11.60 9.76 -1.52
CA ALA A 133 10.95 10.30 -0.34
C ALA A 133 11.91 11.19 0.47
N ARG A 134 13.16 10.75 0.63
CA ARG A 134 14.22 11.54 1.26
C ARG A 134 14.49 12.83 0.49
N GLY A 135 14.54 12.76 -0.84
CA GLY A 135 14.66 13.92 -1.71
C GLY A 135 13.55 14.95 -1.48
N ALA A 136 12.30 14.49 -1.45
CA ALA A 136 11.14 15.36 -1.22
C ALA A 136 11.12 15.96 0.19
N ILE A 137 11.30 15.14 1.23
CA ILE A 137 11.07 15.53 2.63
C ILE A 137 12.28 16.23 3.24
N GLU A 138 13.48 15.64 3.10
CA GLU A 138 14.67 16.14 3.78
C GLU A 138 15.44 17.17 2.96
N LYS A 139 15.40 17.06 1.62
CA LYS A 139 16.17 17.93 0.72
C LYS A 139 15.33 18.97 0.01
N GLY A 140 14.00 18.84 0.02
CA GLY A 140 13.10 19.74 -0.69
C GLY A 140 13.31 19.72 -2.22
N ASP A 141 13.80 18.60 -2.76
CA ASP A 141 14.02 18.44 -4.19
C ASP A 141 12.70 18.62 -4.96
N ALA A 142 12.67 19.58 -5.89
CA ALA A 142 11.44 20.02 -6.54
C ALA A 142 10.80 18.91 -7.39
N LEU A 143 11.61 18.09 -8.05
CA LEU A 143 11.10 16.97 -8.85
C LEU A 143 10.50 15.89 -7.95
N CYS A 144 11.19 15.50 -6.87
CA CYS A 144 10.66 14.55 -5.90
C CYS A 144 9.35 15.06 -5.26
N CYS A 145 9.32 16.32 -4.82
CA CYS A 145 8.10 16.96 -4.30
C CYS A 145 6.95 16.92 -5.31
N SER A 146 7.23 17.20 -6.59
CA SER A 146 6.22 17.17 -7.66
C SER A 146 5.66 15.77 -7.89
N VAL A 147 6.51 14.74 -7.93
CA VAL A 147 6.08 13.34 -8.10
C VAL A 147 5.27 12.86 -6.89
N PHE A 148 5.67 13.18 -5.66
CA PHE A 148 4.89 12.84 -4.46
C PHE A 148 3.56 13.61 -4.39
N CYS A 149 3.53 14.85 -4.84
CA CYS A 149 2.30 15.62 -4.98
C CYS A 149 1.36 14.95 -6.01
N GLU A 150 1.86 14.52 -7.17
CA GLU A 150 1.08 13.75 -8.15
C GLU A 150 0.52 12.45 -7.54
N ALA A 151 1.34 11.73 -6.77
CA ALA A 151 0.92 10.56 -6.02
C ALA A 151 -0.21 10.89 -5.01
N GLY A 152 -0.08 11.96 -4.25
CA GLY A 152 -1.11 12.44 -3.33
C GLY A 152 -2.45 12.72 -4.04
N LYS A 153 -2.40 13.39 -5.19
CA LYS A 153 -3.59 13.67 -6.03
C LYS A 153 -4.27 12.36 -6.43
N LEU A 154 -3.50 11.39 -6.90
CA LEU A 154 -4.03 10.08 -7.31
C LEU A 154 -4.67 9.34 -6.13
N LEU A 155 -4.08 9.37 -4.93
CA LEU A 155 -4.67 8.77 -3.72
C LEU A 155 -6.05 9.37 -3.42
N ALA A 156 -6.18 10.70 -3.45
CA ALA A 156 -7.45 11.37 -3.25
C ALA A 156 -8.48 10.98 -4.33
N MET A 157 -8.07 10.98 -5.61
CA MET A 157 -8.94 10.60 -6.72
C MET A 157 -9.51 9.19 -6.55
N HIS A 158 -8.78 8.25 -5.95
CA HIS A 158 -9.28 6.90 -5.69
C HIS A 158 -10.38 6.86 -4.62
N ILE A 159 -10.30 7.70 -3.59
CA ILE A 159 -11.38 7.86 -2.61
C ILE A 159 -12.62 8.42 -3.33
N LEU A 160 -12.44 9.48 -4.12
CA LEU A 160 -13.54 10.12 -4.84
C LEU A 160 -14.18 9.20 -5.89
N ALA A 161 -13.39 8.32 -6.53
CA ALA A 161 -13.88 7.38 -7.54
C ALA A 161 -14.89 6.35 -6.99
N VAL A 162 -14.85 6.08 -5.68
CA VAL A 162 -15.79 5.18 -5.02
C VAL A 162 -16.84 5.92 -4.19
N ALA A 163 -16.84 7.26 -4.18
CA ALA A 163 -17.69 8.08 -3.33
C ALA A 163 -19.18 7.74 -3.45
N ASN A 164 -19.67 7.48 -4.66
CA ASN A 164 -21.08 7.12 -4.89
C ASN A 164 -21.48 5.73 -4.38
N LYS A 165 -20.52 4.91 -3.95
CA LYS A 165 -20.73 3.59 -3.34
C LYS A 165 -20.56 3.60 -1.82
N ILE A 166 -20.14 4.72 -1.25
CA ILE A 166 -19.95 4.85 0.19
C ILE A 166 -21.32 5.01 0.86
N ASP A 167 -21.59 4.19 1.87
CA ASP A 167 -22.78 4.35 2.69
C ASP A 167 -22.76 5.71 3.39
N LYS A 168 -23.87 6.44 3.34
CA LYS A 168 -23.98 7.78 3.95
C LYS A 168 -23.66 7.77 5.45
N LEU A 169 -23.90 6.65 6.14
CA LEU A 169 -23.52 6.47 7.54
C LEU A 169 -22.02 6.63 7.76
N LEU A 170 -21.19 6.18 6.81
CA LEU A 170 -19.73 6.30 6.92
C LEU A 170 -19.23 7.73 6.70
N LEU A 171 -20.01 8.57 6.02
CA LEU A 171 -19.70 9.98 5.78
C LEU A 171 -20.05 10.88 6.97
N SER A 172 -21.02 10.47 7.79
CA SER A 172 -21.54 11.24 8.93
C SER A 172 -20.89 10.90 10.28
N GLN A 173 -19.82 10.08 10.28
CA GLN A 173 -19.07 9.77 11.49
C GLN A 173 -18.31 10.99 12.02
N THR A 174 -18.03 11.01 13.32
CA THR A 174 -17.17 12.05 13.92
C THR A 174 -15.78 12.01 13.30
N GLY A 175 -15.30 13.12 12.72
CA GLY A 175 -14.05 13.11 11.94
C GLY A 175 -14.24 12.68 10.48
N GLY A 176 -15.48 12.58 10.02
CA GLY A 176 -15.86 12.33 8.63
C GLY A 176 -15.60 10.90 8.17
N LEU A 177 -15.26 10.76 6.88
CA LEU A 177 -14.94 9.46 6.29
C LEU A 177 -13.61 8.94 6.84
N HIS A 178 -13.65 7.78 7.49
CA HIS A 178 -12.47 7.09 7.99
C HIS A 178 -11.86 6.22 6.90
N VAL A 179 -10.60 6.49 6.55
CA VAL A 179 -9.87 5.75 5.51
C VAL A 179 -8.65 5.09 6.11
N VAL A 180 -8.61 3.76 6.09
CA VAL A 180 -7.45 3.00 6.56
C VAL A 180 -6.37 3.01 5.47
N CYS A 181 -5.21 3.56 5.80
CA CYS A 181 -4.04 3.68 4.94
C CYS A 181 -3.08 2.53 5.22
N VAL A 182 -2.94 1.62 4.23
CA VAL A 182 -2.01 0.49 4.29
C VAL A 182 -0.91 0.67 3.23
N GLY A 183 0.34 0.48 3.64
CA GLY A 183 1.51 0.53 2.77
C GLY A 183 2.58 1.52 3.22
N SER A 184 3.84 1.23 2.90
CA SER A 184 5.00 2.00 3.36
C SER A 184 5.06 3.43 2.81
N VAL A 185 4.40 3.71 1.68
CA VAL A 185 4.33 5.05 1.06
C VAL A 185 3.72 6.09 2.02
N PHE A 186 2.76 5.70 2.85
CA PHE A 186 2.13 6.60 3.83
C PHE A 186 3.08 7.07 4.94
N LYS A 187 4.26 6.44 5.12
CA LYS A 187 5.32 6.97 5.99
C LYS A 187 5.84 8.32 5.49
N SER A 188 5.64 8.63 4.22
CA SER A 188 5.99 9.89 3.57
C SER A 188 4.77 10.80 3.40
N TRP A 189 3.79 10.74 4.32
CA TRP A 189 2.53 11.49 4.22
C TRP A 189 2.73 12.98 3.97
N GLN A 190 3.71 13.61 4.63
CA GLN A 190 4.02 15.03 4.43
C GLN A 190 4.28 15.41 2.96
N ALA A 191 4.87 14.51 2.17
CA ALA A 191 5.11 14.74 0.74
C ALA A 191 3.86 14.50 -0.13
N LEU A 192 2.96 13.61 0.31
CA LEU A 192 1.71 13.28 -0.39
C LEU A 192 0.59 14.31 -0.08
N GLN A 193 0.58 14.84 1.14
CA GLN A 193 -0.48 15.67 1.68
C GLN A 193 -0.87 16.85 0.77
N PRO A 194 0.06 17.64 0.18
CA PRO A 194 -0.32 18.79 -0.64
C PRO A 194 -1.18 18.41 -1.85
N GLY A 195 -0.82 17.31 -2.53
CA GLY A 195 -1.56 16.83 -3.68
C GLY A 195 -2.90 16.21 -3.30
N PHE A 196 -2.93 15.47 -2.18
CA PHE A 196 -4.15 14.87 -1.66
C PHE A 196 -5.17 15.95 -1.28
N GLU A 197 -4.77 16.93 -0.47
CA GLU A 197 -5.65 18.01 -0.05
C GLU A 197 -6.17 18.84 -1.22
N ALA A 198 -5.33 19.12 -2.22
CA ALA A 198 -5.74 19.90 -3.39
C ALA A 198 -6.95 19.27 -4.09
N VAL A 199 -6.91 17.96 -4.34
CA VAL A 199 -8.01 17.22 -4.99
C VAL A 199 -9.22 17.11 -4.07
N MET A 200 -9.02 16.85 -2.77
CA MET A 200 -10.11 16.73 -1.82
C MET A 200 -10.86 18.06 -1.63
N LYS A 201 -10.14 19.18 -1.55
CA LYS A 201 -10.74 20.53 -1.47
C LYS A 201 -11.55 20.87 -2.71
N GLU A 202 -11.01 20.56 -3.89
CA GLU A 202 -11.66 20.89 -5.17
C GLU A 202 -12.93 20.06 -5.40
N ARG A 203 -12.91 18.77 -5.07
CA ARG A 203 -13.93 17.82 -5.55
C ARG A 203 -14.69 17.07 -4.45
N GLY A 204 -14.13 16.99 -3.24
CA GLY A 204 -14.70 16.26 -2.11
C GLY A 204 -16.10 16.75 -1.70
N PRO A 205 -16.30 18.06 -1.47
CA PRO A 205 -17.60 18.60 -1.05
C PRO A 205 -18.73 18.30 -2.02
N GLY A 206 -18.47 18.38 -3.33
CA GLY A 206 -19.44 18.06 -4.38
C GLY A 206 -19.86 16.59 -4.40
N LEU A 207 -19.11 15.72 -3.74
CA LEU A 207 -19.40 14.29 -3.59
C LEU A 207 -19.83 13.91 -2.16
N GLY A 208 -20.06 14.90 -1.29
CA GLY A 208 -20.46 14.69 0.11
C GLY A 208 -19.33 14.26 1.04
N ILE A 209 -18.07 14.35 0.61
CA ILE A 209 -16.89 14.04 1.43
C ILE A 209 -16.26 15.36 1.90
N CYS A 210 -16.80 15.91 2.98
CA CYS A 210 -16.39 17.20 3.54
C CYS A 210 -15.34 17.08 4.66
N GLU A 211 -15.12 15.89 5.19
CA GLU A 211 -14.12 15.63 6.23
C GLU A 211 -13.59 14.20 6.06
N VAL A 212 -12.28 14.03 6.23
CA VAL A 212 -11.61 12.71 6.16
C VAL A 212 -10.67 12.55 7.34
N SER A 213 -10.70 11.37 7.95
CA SER A 213 -9.71 10.91 8.91
C SER A 213 -8.93 9.74 8.32
N LEU A 214 -7.61 9.87 8.25
CA LEU A 214 -6.71 8.83 7.76
C LEU A 214 -6.14 8.05 8.94
N LEU A 215 -6.25 6.72 8.86
CA LEU A 215 -5.86 5.81 9.92
C LEU A 215 -4.70 4.92 9.48
N THR A 216 -3.82 4.58 10.41
CA THR A 216 -2.81 3.54 10.21
C THR A 216 -3.09 2.38 11.17
N LEU A 217 -2.79 1.16 10.74
CA LEU A 217 -2.95 -0.03 11.58
C LEU A 217 -1.80 -0.09 12.59
N GLN A 218 -2.16 -0.30 13.86
CA GLN A 218 -1.21 -0.54 14.97
C GLN A 218 -0.90 -2.02 15.14
N THR A 219 -1.65 -2.88 14.45
CA THR A 219 -1.48 -4.33 14.44
C THR A 219 -1.34 -4.85 13.02
N SER A 220 -0.88 -6.09 12.89
CA SER A 220 -0.83 -6.76 11.60
C SER A 220 -2.24 -7.00 11.06
N ALA A 221 -2.43 -6.85 9.74
CA ALA A 221 -3.65 -7.28 9.07
C ALA A 221 -3.97 -8.77 9.32
N ALA A 222 -2.97 -9.57 9.71
CA ALA A 222 -3.14 -10.95 10.14
C ALA A 222 -4.10 -11.10 11.35
N VAL A 223 -4.20 -10.10 12.22
CA VAL A 223 -5.18 -10.13 13.33
C VAL A 223 -6.61 -10.07 12.80
N GLY A 224 -6.87 -9.21 11.81
CA GLY A 224 -8.15 -9.18 11.11
C GLY A 224 -8.44 -10.49 10.38
N ALA A 225 -7.44 -11.05 9.70
CA ALA A 225 -7.58 -12.34 9.03
C ALA A 225 -7.86 -13.48 10.02
N ALA A 226 -7.20 -13.50 11.18
CA ALA A 226 -7.45 -14.47 12.24
C ALA A 226 -8.87 -14.36 12.78
N ALA A 227 -9.39 -13.15 13.01
CA ALA A 227 -10.76 -12.92 13.44
C ALA A 227 -11.79 -13.42 12.41
N LEU A 228 -11.56 -13.16 11.12
CA LEU A 228 -12.40 -13.69 10.04
C LEU A 228 -12.36 -15.22 9.98
N GLY A 229 -11.17 -15.81 10.09
CA GLY A 229 -11.01 -17.27 10.12
C GLY A 229 -11.70 -17.91 11.33
N ALA A 230 -11.63 -17.25 12.49
CA ALA A 230 -12.28 -17.69 13.71
C ALA A 230 -13.81 -17.58 13.62
N GLN A 231 -14.32 -16.52 13.00
CA GLN A 231 -15.75 -16.38 12.69
C GLN A 231 -16.23 -17.46 11.73
N ALA A 232 -15.47 -17.78 10.68
CA ALA A 232 -15.79 -18.86 9.74
C ALA A 232 -15.75 -20.25 10.40
N ALA A 233 -14.95 -20.42 11.46
CA ALA A 233 -14.90 -21.62 12.27
C ALA A 233 -15.91 -21.61 13.45
N GLU A 234 -16.89 -20.69 13.43
CA GLU A 234 -17.92 -20.53 14.48
C GLU A 234 -17.33 -20.35 15.90
N CYS A 235 -16.14 -19.76 15.99
CA CYS A 235 -15.38 -19.56 17.21
C CYS A 235 -14.92 -18.09 17.29
N PRO A 236 -15.83 -17.11 17.45
CA PRO A 236 -15.49 -15.70 17.35
C PRO A 236 -14.43 -15.27 18.38
N LEU A 237 -13.41 -14.54 17.91
CA LEU A 237 -12.39 -13.96 18.79
C LEU A 237 -12.90 -12.64 19.39
N PRO A 238 -12.65 -12.37 20.68
CA PRO A 238 -12.90 -11.06 21.26
C PRO A 238 -11.97 -10.03 20.61
N MET A 239 -12.55 -8.98 20.02
CA MET A 239 -11.83 -7.95 19.27
C MET A 239 -11.98 -6.59 19.94
N ASP A 240 -10.87 -5.93 20.23
CA ASP A 240 -10.85 -4.55 20.70
C ASP A 240 -10.38 -3.61 19.58
N TYR A 241 -11.33 -3.22 18.72
CA TYR A 241 -11.07 -2.38 17.55
C TYR A 241 -10.47 -1.02 17.90
N SER A 242 -10.65 -0.53 19.14
CA SER A 242 -10.10 0.75 19.59
C SER A 242 -8.56 0.76 19.62
N THR A 243 -7.94 -0.43 19.71
CA THR A 243 -6.48 -0.59 19.78
C THR A 243 -5.83 -0.90 18.45
N TYR A 244 -6.62 -1.18 17.40
CA TYR A 244 -6.10 -1.74 16.14
C TYR A 244 -5.72 -0.69 15.10
N ALA A 245 -6.26 0.52 15.21
CA ALA A 245 -6.00 1.60 14.28
C ALA A 245 -5.86 2.93 15.02
N GLN A 246 -5.02 3.81 14.48
CA GLN A 246 -4.82 5.16 15.01
C GLN A 246 -4.98 6.17 13.88
N THR A 247 -5.75 7.21 14.14
CA THR A 247 -5.83 8.38 13.26
C THR A 247 -4.52 9.15 13.32
N PHE A 248 -3.86 9.33 12.17
CA PHE A 248 -2.63 10.14 12.08
C PHE A 248 -2.86 11.48 11.36
N TYR A 249 -4.02 11.66 10.72
CA TYR A 249 -4.36 12.89 10.02
C TYR A 249 -5.88 13.05 9.92
N THR A 250 -6.38 14.25 10.18
CA THR A 250 -7.79 14.62 9.97
C THR A 250 -7.84 15.99 9.30
N ALA A 251 -8.68 16.14 8.28
CA ALA A 251 -8.89 17.42 7.62
C ALA A 251 -10.33 17.62 7.15
N LYS A 252 -10.77 18.87 7.23
CA LYS A 252 -12.03 19.36 6.69
C LYS A 252 -11.80 20.08 5.37
N PHE A 253 -12.69 19.82 4.44
CA PHE A 253 -12.75 20.39 3.10
C PHE A 253 -14.10 21.08 3.01
N SER A 254 -14.15 22.35 3.41
CA SER A 254 -15.33 23.22 3.41
C SER A 254 -15.18 24.30 2.36
#